data_AF-A0A6P0SUF9-F1
#
_entry.id   AF-A0A6P0SUF9-F1
#
_cell.length_a   1.000
_cell.length_b   1.000
_cell.length_c   1.000
_cell.angle_alpha   90.00
_cell.angle_beta   90.00
_cell.angle_gamma   90.00
#
_symmetry.space_group_name_H-M   'P 1'
#
loop_
_entity.id
_entity.type
_entity.pdbx_description
1 polymer ?
#
loop_
_entity_poly.entity_id
_entity_poly.type
_entity_poly.pdbx_seq_one_letter_code
_entity_poly.pdbx_strand_id
1 'polypeptide(L)'
;MFYFITTWNFLLIPCYLIGTAVLNVLQADSFKRVSDRIIAAVWLGIVVLSIALLATSLVFPLNSWVGWCTAASLSLLSLTSQPTRDEIANLFFILFPNLALGLLTLEFGVAAFTSRQVTWLDTGLYHYGAIRWLSEYGAVPGIALLLQQLGFTSSWFALAAPFNPPILADFSRDVEKGVWFANQTPSTAVCF
;
A
#
# COMPACT_ATOMS: atom_id res chain seq x y z
N MET A 1 8.80 1.39 -12.61
CA MET A 1 9.50 0.17 -12.17
C MET A 1 10.32 0.36 -10.90
N PHE A 2 11.47 1.04 -10.91
CA PHE A 2 12.33 1.18 -9.69
C PHE A 2 11.62 1.80 -8.49
N TYR A 3 10.78 2.80 -8.75
CA TYR A 3 9.92 3.41 -7.72
C TYR A 3 9.00 2.37 -7.04
N PHE A 4 8.38 1.47 -7.80
CA PHE A 4 7.51 0.43 -7.25
C PHE A 4 8.28 -0.58 -6.42
N ILE A 5 9.39 -1.09 -6.96
CA ILE A 5 10.24 -2.04 -6.23
C ILE A 5 10.67 -1.42 -4.89
N THR A 6 11.15 -0.18 -4.92
CA THR A 6 11.58 0.52 -3.71
C THR A 6 10.43 0.69 -2.72
N THR A 7 9.27 1.16 -3.18
CA THR A 7 8.13 1.42 -2.31
C THR A 7 7.55 0.14 -1.72
N TRP A 8 7.42 -0.91 -2.53
CA TRP A 8 6.97 -2.22 -2.07
C TRP A 8 7.95 -2.82 -1.06
N ASN A 9 9.26 -2.73 -1.27
CA ASN A 9 10.24 -3.19 -0.27
C ASN A 9 10.07 -2.48 1.08
N PHE A 10 9.89 -1.15 1.08
CA PHE A 10 9.64 -0.41 2.33
C PHE A 10 8.28 -0.72 2.95
N LEU A 11 7.26 -1.05 2.15
CA LEU A 11 5.93 -1.43 2.63
C LEU A 11 5.89 -2.87 3.18
N LEU A 12 6.64 -3.79 2.57
CA LEU A 12 6.65 -5.21 2.94
C LEU A 12 7.19 -5.44 4.35
N ILE A 13 8.16 -4.63 4.79
CA ILE A 13 8.76 -4.73 6.13
C ILE A 13 7.70 -4.53 7.24
N PRO A 14 7.02 -3.37 7.36
CA PRO A 14 6.00 -3.17 8.38
C PRO A 14 4.81 -4.11 8.19
N CYS A 15 4.41 -4.42 6.96
CA CYS A 15 3.31 -5.37 6.71
C CYS A 15 3.67 -6.77 7.22
N TYR A 16 4.88 -7.27 6.99
CA TYR A 16 5.30 -8.55 7.52
C TYR A 16 5.27 -8.55 9.06
N LEU A 17 5.85 -7.53 9.70
CA LEU A 17 5.85 -7.39 11.17
C LEU A 17 4.43 -7.42 11.76
N ILE A 18 3.54 -6.60 11.22
CA ILE A 18 2.14 -6.48 11.66
C ILE A 18 1.40 -7.80 11.44
N GLY A 19 1.57 -8.40 10.26
CA GLY A 19 0.97 -9.67 9.90
C GLY A 19 1.34 -10.81 10.82
N THR A 20 2.64 -10.98 11.08
CA THR A 20 3.16 -12.00 11.98
C THR A 20 2.62 -11.82 13.40
N ALA A 21 2.54 -10.58 13.89
CA ALA A 21 1.93 -10.33 15.20
C ALA A 21 0.48 -10.77 15.26
N VAL A 22 -0.32 -10.50 14.23
CA VAL A 22 -1.72 -10.95 14.20
C VAL A 22 -1.82 -12.47 14.07
N LEU A 23 -1.00 -13.12 13.24
CA LEU A 23 -0.98 -14.59 13.16
C LEU A 23 -0.67 -15.23 14.52
N ASN A 24 0.28 -14.65 15.27
CA ASN A 24 0.64 -15.11 16.60
C ASN A 24 -0.48 -14.85 17.63
N VAL A 25 -1.14 -13.70 17.58
CA VAL A 25 -2.31 -13.39 18.43
C VAL A 25 -3.47 -14.35 18.15
N LEU A 26 -3.70 -14.68 16.88
CA LEU A 26 -4.73 -15.62 16.45
C LEU A 26 -4.34 -17.09 16.61
N GLN A 27 -3.10 -17.39 17.04
CA GLN A 27 -2.56 -18.75 17.15
C GLN A 27 -2.74 -19.56 15.85
N ALA A 28 -2.54 -18.89 14.71
CA ALA A 28 -2.75 -19.45 13.38
C ALA A 28 -1.52 -20.25 12.91
N ASP A 29 -1.36 -21.48 13.42
CA ASP A 29 -0.16 -22.29 13.20
C ASP A 29 -0.34 -23.44 12.18
N SER A 30 -1.44 -23.44 11.43
CA SER A 30 -1.77 -24.51 10.47
C SER A 30 -0.95 -24.50 9.17
N PHE A 31 0.09 -23.68 9.07
CA PHE A 31 0.88 -23.53 7.84
C PHE A 31 1.92 -24.63 7.69
N LYS A 32 1.85 -25.39 6.59
CA LYS A 32 2.81 -26.48 6.30
C LYS A 32 4.14 -25.98 5.75
N ARG A 33 4.14 -24.85 5.03
CA ARG A 33 5.32 -24.26 4.42
C ARG A 33 5.58 -22.88 5.00
N VAL A 34 6.85 -22.57 5.24
CA VAL A 34 7.28 -21.24 5.70
C VAL A 34 6.88 -20.15 4.71
N SER A 35 6.97 -20.44 3.40
CA SER A 35 6.54 -19.50 2.34
C SER A 35 5.08 -19.09 2.47
N ASP A 36 4.19 -20.04 2.79
CA ASP A 36 2.76 -19.79 2.85
C ASP A 36 2.44 -18.91 4.07
N ARG A 37 3.14 -19.14 5.18
CA ARG A 37 3.06 -18.31 6.38
C ARG A 37 3.56 -16.89 6.13
N ILE A 38 4.70 -16.73 5.43
CA ILE A 38 5.23 -15.40 5.08
C ILE A 38 4.25 -14.63 4.18
N ILE A 39 3.72 -15.28 3.13
CA ILE A 39 2.75 -14.66 2.22
C ILE A 39 1.48 -14.26 2.99
N ALA A 40 0.96 -15.15 3.84
CA ALA A 40 -0.22 -14.86 4.65
C ALA A 40 0.04 -13.69 5.62
N ALA A 41 1.20 -13.65 6.28
CA ALA A 41 1.61 -12.56 7.16
C ALA A 41 1.63 -11.23 6.39
N VAL A 42 2.34 -11.15 5.26
CA VAL A 42 2.41 -9.92 4.45
C VAL A 42 1.02 -9.43 4.06
N TRP A 43 0.18 -10.29 3.50
CA TRP A 43 -1.18 -9.90 3.07
C TRP A 43 -2.05 -9.45 4.23
N LEU A 44 -1.97 -10.14 5.36
CA LEU A 44 -2.73 -9.76 6.54
C LEU A 44 -2.23 -8.42 7.08
N GLY A 45 -0.92 -8.17 7.10
CA GLY A 45 -0.36 -6.88 7.44
C GLY A 45 -0.82 -5.74 6.54
N ILE A 46 -0.90 -5.99 5.21
CA ILE A 46 -1.47 -5.04 4.24
C ILE A 46 -2.93 -4.71 4.59
N VAL A 47 -3.74 -5.73 4.90
CA VAL A 47 -5.14 -5.54 5.31
C VAL A 47 -5.23 -4.69 6.58
N VAL A 48 -4.45 -5.03 7.62
CA VAL A 48 -4.46 -4.29 8.88
C VAL A 48 -4.00 -2.84 8.68
N LEU A 49 -2.89 -2.63 7.97
CA LEU A 49 -2.34 -1.30 7.72
C LEU A 49 -3.29 -0.44 6.88
N SER A 50 -3.89 -1.00 5.84
CA SER A 50 -4.84 -0.28 4.98
C SER A 50 -6.10 0.15 5.73
N ILE A 51 -6.64 -0.70 6.61
CA ILE A 51 -7.78 -0.36 7.48
C ILE A 51 -7.38 0.69 8.51
N ALA A 52 -6.19 0.56 9.11
CA ALA A 52 -5.69 1.54 10.06
C ALA A 52 -5.49 2.92 9.40
N LEU A 53 -4.91 2.97 8.20
CA LEU A 53 -4.79 4.22 7.43
C LEU A 53 -6.15 4.81 7.07
N LEU A 54 -7.12 3.98 6.69
CA LEU A 54 -8.48 4.46 6.46
C LEU A 54 -9.09 5.05 7.72
N ALA A 55 -8.90 4.43 8.88
CA ALA A 55 -9.35 4.97 10.17
C ALA A 55 -8.63 6.29 10.52
N THR A 56 -7.30 6.35 10.32
CA THR A 56 -6.51 7.57 10.51
C THR A 56 -7.00 8.71 9.60
N SER A 57 -7.47 8.39 8.39
CA SER A 57 -7.97 9.38 7.44
C SER A 57 -9.18 10.17 7.94
N LEU A 58 -9.92 9.63 8.92
CA LEU A 58 -11.06 10.32 9.54
C LEU A 58 -10.64 11.55 10.34
N VAL A 59 -9.37 11.65 10.72
CA VAL A 59 -8.85 12.71 11.59
C VAL A 59 -7.71 13.48 10.92
N PHE A 60 -6.87 12.81 10.14
CA PHE A 60 -5.67 13.39 9.54
C PHE A 60 -5.59 13.14 8.02
N PRO A 61 -5.06 14.10 7.24
CA PRO A 61 -4.64 13.83 5.87
C PRO A 61 -3.57 12.74 5.81
N LEU A 62 -3.72 11.79 4.87
CA LEU A 62 -2.81 10.66 4.68
C LEU A 62 -1.59 11.02 3.85
N ASN A 63 -0.88 12.08 4.24
CA ASN A 63 0.42 12.40 3.65
C ASN A 63 1.47 11.34 4.07
N SER A 64 2.64 11.38 3.42
CA SER A 64 3.70 10.39 3.65
C SER A 64 4.12 10.26 5.12
N TRP A 65 4.18 11.37 5.86
CA TRP A 65 4.55 11.35 7.28
C TRP A 65 3.52 10.63 8.14
N VAL A 66 2.24 10.95 7.98
CA VAL A 66 1.15 10.30 8.72
C VAL A 66 1.09 8.81 8.41
N GLY A 67 1.32 8.43 7.14
CA GLY A 67 1.40 7.03 6.74
C GLY A 67 2.54 6.29 7.43
N TRP A 68 3.76 6.82 7.39
CA TRP A 68 4.91 6.22 8.06
C TRP A 68 4.77 6.18 9.58
N CYS A 69 4.19 7.21 10.21
CA CYS A 69 3.90 7.21 11.64
C CYS A 69 2.89 6.12 12.02
N THR A 70 1.85 5.91 11.20
CA THR A 70 0.85 4.85 11.41
C THR A 70 1.51 3.46 11.29
N ALA A 71 2.28 3.25 10.22
CA ALA A 71 3.01 2.00 10.00
C ALA A 71 4.03 1.71 11.13
N ALA A 72 4.78 2.73 11.56
CA ALA A 72 5.75 2.61 12.65
C ALA A 72 5.07 2.31 13.98
N SER A 73 3.97 2.97 14.31
CA SER A 73 3.23 2.73 15.55
C SER A 73 2.70 1.29 15.63
N LEU A 74 2.12 0.79 14.55
CA LEU A 74 1.65 -0.61 14.47
C LEU A 74 2.81 -1.61 14.50
N SER A 75 3.93 -1.29 13.86
CA SER A 75 5.13 -2.14 13.90
C SER A 75 5.74 -2.20 15.31
N LEU A 76 5.82 -1.08 16.01
CA LEU A 76 6.29 -1.02 17.40
C LEU A 76 5.36 -1.81 18.33
N LEU A 77 4.05 -1.69 18.15
CA LEU A 77 3.06 -2.50 18.88
C LEU A 77 3.24 -3.99 18.58
N SER A 78 3.52 -4.35 17.33
CA SER A 78 3.76 -5.75 16.92
C SER A 78 5.01 -6.34 17.59
N LEU A 79 6.03 -5.51 17.80
CA LEU A 79 7.29 -5.90 18.46
C LEU A 79 7.19 -6.03 19.99
N THR A 80 6.07 -5.65 20.62
CA THR A 80 5.87 -5.95 22.05
C THR A 80 5.67 -7.45 22.29
N SER A 81 5.24 -8.18 21.27
CA SER A 81 5.01 -9.63 21.31
C SER A 81 6.32 -10.42 21.20
N GLN A 82 6.65 -11.21 22.24
CA GLN A 82 7.82 -12.10 22.24
C GLN A 82 7.84 -13.09 21.06
N PRO A 83 6.78 -13.87 20.76
CA PRO A 83 6.82 -14.82 19.65
C PRO A 83 7.04 -14.14 18.29
N THR A 84 6.52 -12.92 18.12
CA THR A 84 6.77 -12.13 16.91
C THR A 84 8.25 -11.79 16.76
N ARG A 85 8.90 -11.32 17.84
CA ARG A 85 10.34 -11.01 17.82
C ARG A 85 11.19 -12.24 17.47
N ASP A 86 10.87 -13.39 18.07
CA ASP A 86 11.60 -14.63 17.84
C ASP A 86 11.45 -15.11 16.39
N GLU A 87 10.25 -15.02 15.80
CA GLU A 87 10.00 -15.39 14.40
C GLU A 87 10.76 -14.49 13.41
N ILE A 88 10.80 -13.18 13.66
CA ILE A 88 11.54 -12.21 12.83
C ILE A 88 13.04 -12.50 12.89
N ALA A 89 13.57 -12.76 14.08
CA ALA A 89 14.98 -13.12 14.25
C ALA A 89 15.32 -14.40 13.49
N ASN A 90 14.46 -15.42 13.56
CA ASN A 90 14.63 -16.68 12.86
C ASN A 90 14.55 -16.54 11.34
N LEU A 91 13.67 -15.66 10.81
CA LEU A 91 13.60 -15.42 9.37
C LEU A 91 14.90 -14.92 8.76
N PHE A 92 15.62 -14.06 9.50
CA PHE A 92 16.91 -13.55 9.03
C PHE A 92 17.91 -14.69 8.77
N PHE A 93 17.84 -15.77 9.55
CA PHE A 93 18.68 -16.96 9.38
C PHE A 93 18.12 -17.96 8.35
N ILE A 94 16.81 -17.94 8.07
CA ILE A 94 16.12 -18.88 7.17
C ILE A 94 16.08 -18.39 5.71
N LEU A 95 16.35 -17.10 5.45
CA LEU A 95 16.42 -16.54 4.09
C LEU A 95 17.60 -17.14 3.30
N PHE A 96 17.42 -18.35 2.80
CA PHE A 96 18.34 -19.02 1.89
C PHE A 96 18.42 -18.26 0.57
N PRO A 97 19.59 -18.23 -0.10
CA PRO A 97 19.79 -17.43 -1.32
C PRO A 97 18.80 -17.80 -2.44
N ASN A 98 18.37 -19.06 -2.53
CA ASN A 98 17.40 -19.49 -3.54
C ASN A 98 15.98 -18.96 -3.30
N LEU A 99 15.54 -18.87 -2.03
CA LEU A 99 14.23 -18.32 -1.69
C LEU A 99 14.23 -16.80 -1.91
N ALA A 100 15.30 -16.12 -1.48
CA ALA A 100 15.48 -14.69 -1.72
C ALA A 100 15.49 -14.37 -3.23
N LEU A 101 16.22 -15.15 -4.03
CA LEU A 101 16.24 -15.00 -5.49
C LEU A 101 14.85 -15.25 -6.11
N GLY A 102 14.12 -16.26 -5.65
CA GLY A 102 12.76 -16.55 -6.11
C GLY A 102 11.78 -15.42 -5.81
N LEU A 103 11.85 -14.83 -4.61
CA LEU A 103 11.00 -13.69 -4.24
C LEU A 103 11.38 -12.42 -5.01
N LEU A 104 12.67 -12.15 -5.20
CA LEU A 104 13.14 -10.99 -5.97
C LEU A 104 12.77 -11.09 -7.46
N THR A 105 12.88 -12.28 -8.04
CA THR A 105 12.48 -12.50 -9.45
C THR A 105 10.96 -12.35 -9.62
N LEU A 106 10.18 -12.84 -8.66
CA LEU A 106 8.73 -12.62 -8.61
C LEU A 106 8.39 -11.13 -8.49
N GLU A 107 9.02 -10.42 -7.55
CA GLU A 107 8.82 -8.98 -7.35
C GLU A 107 9.15 -8.20 -8.64
N PHE A 108 10.29 -8.48 -9.27
CA PHE A 108 10.67 -7.82 -10.51
C PHE A 108 9.66 -8.08 -11.63
N GLY A 109 9.19 -9.32 -11.79
CA GLY A 109 8.16 -9.67 -12.77
C GLY A 109 6.84 -8.94 -12.53
N VAL A 110 6.40 -8.87 -11.27
CA VAL A 110 5.19 -8.13 -10.87
C VAL A 110 5.38 -6.63 -11.14
N ALA A 111 6.49 -6.03 -10.71
CA ALA A 111 6.77 -4.62 -10.91
C ALA A 111 6.87 -4.24 -12.40
N ALA A 112 7.44 -5.11 -13.23
CA ALA A 112 7.49 -4.92 -14.68
C ALA A 112 6.10 -4.99 -15.32
N PHE A 113 5.23 -5.88 -14.82
CA PHE A 113 3.85 -6.00 -15.27
C PHE A 113 2.98 -4.81 -14.84
N THR A 114 3.07 -4.39 -13.58
CA THR A 114 2.26 -3.30 -13.00
C THR A 114 2.74 -1.91 -13.41
N SER A 115 3.99 -1.77 -13.89
CA SER A 115 4.50 -0.50 -14.45
C SER A 115 3.95 -0.14 -15.84
N ARG A 116 3.08 -0.97 -16.43
CA ARG A 116 2.46 -0.69 -17.74
C ARG A 116 1.43 0.43 -17.62
N GLN A 117 1.08 1.04 -18.76
CA GLN A 117 0.06 2.08 -18.79
C GLN A 117 -1.28 1.54 -18.26
N VAL A 118 -1.88 2.28 -17.33
CA VAL A 118 -3.22 2.01 -16.84
C VAL A 118 -4.23 2.49 -17.87
N THR A 119 -5.02 1.56 -18.42
CA THR A 119 -6.06 1.84 -19.42
C THR A 119 -7.48 1.75 -18.86
N TRP A 120 -7.61 1.48 -17.56
CA TRP A 120 -8.90 1.34 -16.88
C TRP A 120 -9.54 2.71 -16.67
N LEU A 121 -10.76 2.87 -17.19
CA LEU A 121 -11.55 4.11 -17.12
C LEU A 121 -11.72 4.59 -15.67
N ASP A 122 -12.10 3.68 -14.77
CA ASP A 122 -12.35 3.96 -13.35
C ASP A 122 -11.15 4.57 -12.63
N THR A 123 -9.94 4.20 -13.06
CA THR A 123 -8.72 4.72 -12.44
C THR A 123 -8.53 6.20 -12.71
N GLY A 124 -8.77 6.64 -13.94
CA GLY A 124 -8.79 8.06 -14.29
C GLY A 124 -10.00 8.80 -13.73
N LEU A 125 -11.14 8.13 -13.57
CA LEU A 125 -12.37 8.75 -13.10
C LEU A 125 -12.39 9.05 -11.61
N TYR A 126 -11.96 8.12 -10.75
CA TYR A 126 -12.07 8.32 -9.30
C TYR A 126 -10.94 7.72 -8.46
N HIS A 127 -10.22 6.69 -8.89
CA HIS A 127 -9.14 6.13 -8.06
C HIS A 127 -8.06 7.19 -7.77
N TYR A 128 -7.55 7.89 -8.79
CA TYR A 128 -6.51 8.90 -8.60
C TYR A 128 -6.99 10.09 -7.77
N GLY A 129 -8.19 10.59 -8.08
CA GLY A 129 -8.81 11.69 -7.34
C GLY A 129 -8.99 11.34 -5.86
N ALA A 130 -9.52 10.15 -5.56
CA ALA A 130 -9.75 9.69 -4.19
C ALA A 130 -8.43 9.49 -3.42
N ILE A 131 -7.41 8.87 -4.02
CA ILE A 131 -6.10 8.68 -3.39
C ILE A 131 -5.45 10.03 -3.06
N ARG A 132 -5.47 10.97 -4.02
CA ARG A 132 -4.91 12.31 -3.83
C ARG A 132 -5.71 13.10 -2.79
N TRP A 133 -7.03 13.02 -2.81
CA TRP A 133 -7.89 13.68 -1.83
C TRP A 133 -7.60 13.18 -0.41
N LEU A 134 -7.49 11.86 -0.22
CA LEU A 134 -7.12 11.27 1.07
C LEU A 134 -5.75 11.73 1.54
N SER A 135 -4.79 11.90 0.62
CA SER A 135 -3.44 12.39 0.94
C SER A 135 -3.42 13.86 1.38
N GLU A 136 -4.19 14.72 0.70
CA GLU A 136 -4.21 16.17 0.93
C GLU A 136 -5.16 16.57 2.08
N TYR A 137 -6.32 15.93 2.21
CA TYR A 137 -7.41 16.36 3.10
C TYR A 137 -7.93 15.29 4.05
N GLY A 138 -7.62 14.00 3.81
CA GLY A 138 -8.25 12.90 4.53
C GLY A 138 -9.73 12.75 4.18
N ALA A 139 -10.51 12.13 5.06
CA ALA A 139 -11.95 11.95 4.88
C ALA A 139 -12.71 13.23 5.25
N VAL A 140 -13.44 13.80 4.30
CA VAL A 140 -14.22 15.02 4.49
C VAL A 140 -15.72 14.68 4.50
N PRO A 141 -16.43 14.84 5.62
CA PRO A 141 -17.86 14.55 5.69
C PRO A 141 -18.66 15.35 4.66
N GLY A 142 -19.59 14.70 3.96
CA GLY A 142 -20.46 15.34 2.97
C GLY A 142 -19.83 15.55 1.59
N ILE A 143 -18.56 15.20 1.36
CA ILE A 143 -17.90 15.39 0.06
C ILE A 143 -18.62 14.68 -1.09
N ALA A 144 -19.20 13.52 -0.83
CA ALA A 144 -19.94 12.74 -1.81
C ALA A 144 -21.23 13.45 -2.32
N LEU A 145 -21.75 14.45 -1.58
CA LEU A 145 -22.89 15.26 -2.03
C LEU A 145 -22.50 16.28 -3.10
N LEU A 146 -21.22 16.68 -3.13
CA LEU A 146 -20.68 17.62 -4.11
C LEU A 146 -20.03 16.89 -5.29
N LEU A 147 -19.27 15.84 -5.00
CA LEU A 147 -18.57 15.04 -5.99
C LEU A 147 -18.70 13.55 -5.64
N GLN A 148 -19.67 12.88 -6.27
CA GLN A 148 -20.02 11.49 -5.96
C GLN A 148 -18.84 10.52 -6.15
N GLN A 149 -17.92 10.82 -7.07
CA GLN A 149 -16.71 10.04 -7.33
C GLN A 149 -15.81 9.92 -6.08
N LEU A 150 -15.78 10.94 -5.21
CA LEU A 150 -15.03 10.88 -3.95
C LEU A 150 -15.78 10.13 -2.84
N GLY A 151 -17.03 9.75 -3.07
CA GLY A 151 -17.81 8.92 -2.14
C GLY A 151 -17.43 7.44 -2.15
N PHE A 152 -16.66 6.98 -3.14
CA PHE A 152 -16.17 5.60 -3.19
C PHE A 152 -15.04 5.38 -2.19
N THR A 153 -15.40 4.96 -0.98
CA THR A 153 -14.45 4.69 0.10
C THR A 153 -13.81 3.32 -0.05
N SER A 154 -12.48 3.26 -0.04
CA SER A 154 -11.72 2.01 -0.06
C SER A 154 -10.46 2.12 0.80
N SER A 155 -10.18 1.11 1.62
CA SER A 155 -8.94 1.03 2.38
C SER A 155 -7.72 0.92 1.47
N TRP A 156 -7.87 0.45 0.23
CA TRP A 156 -6.75 0.36 -0.72
C TRP A 156 -6.34 1.76 -1.21
N PHE A 157 -7.30 2.69 -1.32
CA PHE A 157 -6.98 4.09 -1.62
C PHE A 157 -6.25 4.75 -0.44
N ALA A 158 -6.69 4.44 0.79
CA ALA A 158 -6.00 4.89 2.00
C ALA A 158 -4.59 4.32 2.13
N LEU A 159 -4.36 3.08 1.71
CA LEU A 159 -3.03 2.46 1.67
C LEU A 159 -2.10 3.16 0.67
N ALA A 160 -2.62 3.54 -0.50
CA ALA A 160 -1.86 4.19 -1.55
C ALA A 160 -1.56 5.68 -1.29
N ALA A 161 -2.43 6.38 -0.54
CA ALA A 161 -2.36 7.83 -0.33
C ALA A 161 -1.02 8.35 0.25
N PRO A 162 -0.38 7.70 1.24
CA PRO A 162 0.92 8.13 1.76
C PRO A 162 2.07 8.03 0.75
N PHE A 163 1.91 7.19 -0.27
CA PHE A 163 2.89 6.95 -1.32
C PHE A 163 2.63 7.78 -2.57
N ASN A 164 1.79 8.83 -2.48
CA ASN A 164 1.53 9.76 -3.57
C ASN A 164 2.13 11.16 -3.27
N PRO A 165 3.47 11.32 -3.25
CA PRO A 165 4.09 12.60 -2.93
C PRO A 165 3.77 13.65 -4.02
N PRO A 166 3.65 14.95 -3.65
CA PRO A 166 3.33 16.03 -4.59
C PRO A 166 4.25 16.09 -5.82
N ILE A 167 5.52 15.70 -5.65
CA ILE A 167 6.53 15.70 -6.72
C ILE A 167 6.26 14.65 -7.81
N LEU A 168 5.53 13.58 -7.48
CA LEU A 168 5.08 12.55 -8.42
C LEU A 168 3.65 12.83 -8.92
N ALA A 169 2.88 13.63 -8.17
CA ALA A 169 1.53 14.04 -8.53
C ALA A 169 1.48 15.00 -9.73
N ASP A 170 2.55 15.77 -10.02
CA ASP A 170 2.59 16.64 -11.20
C ASP A 170 2.51 15.86 -12.52
N PHE A 171 2.91 14.58 -12.57
CA PHE A 171 2.68 13.70 -13.74
C PHE A 171 1.21 13.28 -13.89
N SER A 172 0.44 13.25 -12.80
CA SER A 172 -1.00 12.96 -12.81
C SER A 172 -1.86 14.18 -13.14
N ARG A 173 -1.33 15.40 -12.98
CA ARG A 173 -2.02 16.64 -13.36
C ARG A 173 -2.23 16.76 -14.87
N ASP A 174 -1.33 16.19 -15.67
CA ASP A 174 -1.50 16.17 -17.13
C ASP A 174 -2.62 15.19 -17.56
N VAL A 175 -2.88 14.15 -16.75
CA VAL A 175 -4.04 13.24 -16.95
C VAL A 175 -5.34 13.94 -16.55
N GLU A 176 -5.33 14.65 -15.41
CA GLU A 176 -6.51 15.36 -14.91
C GLU A 176 -6.92 16.51 -15.84
N LYS A 177 -5.96 17.25 -16.42
CA LYS A 177 -6.23 18.26 -17.45
C LYS A 177 -6.74 17.66 -18.76
N GLY A 178 -6.28 16.47 -19.14
CA GLY A 178 -6.75 15.76 -20.34
C GLY A 178 -8.16 15.15 -20.22
N VAL A 179 -8.66 14.92 -19.00
CA VAL A 179 -10.05 14.48 -18.79
C VAL A 179 -11.03 15.66 -18.86
N TRP A 180 -10.61 16.86 -18.44
CA TRP A 180 -11.43 18.08 -18.57
C TRP A 180 -11.37 18.73 -19.96
N PHE A 181 -10.29 18.50 -20.74
CA PHE A 181 -10.16 18.93 -22.12
C PHE A 181 -9.88 17.71 -23.02
N ALA A 182 -10.97 17.18 -23.60
CA ALA A 182 -11.10 16.43 -24.85
C ALA A 182 -9.88 15.67 -25.42
N ASN A 183 -10.13 14.45 -25.91
CA ASN A 183 -9.56 13.92 -27.17
C ASN A 183 -8.16 14.47 -27.51
N GLN A 184 -7.08 13.83 -27.03
CA GLN A 184 -5.81 13.58 -27.75
C GLN A 184 -4.63 13.41 -26.79
N THR A 185 -3.87 12.34 -27.04
CA THR A 185 -2.52 11.98 -26.59
C THR A 185 -2.32 11.32 -25.21
N PRO A 186 -1.48 10.27 -25.13
CA PRO A 186 -1.34 9.43 -23.94
C PRO A 186 -0.25 9.96 -23.01
N SER A 187 -0.63 10.53 -21.87
CA SER A 187 0.30 10.83 -20.79
C SER A 187 0.54 9.61 -19.92
N THR A 188 1.82 9.36 -19.62
CA THR A 188 2.32 8.23 -18.85
C THR A 188 2.00 8.40 -17.37
N ALA A 189 0.89 7.82 -16.92
CA ALA A 189 0.63 7.61 -15.50
C ALA A 189 1.45 6.39 -15.01
N VAL A 190 2.21 6.57 -13.94
CA VAL A 190 3.01 5.54 -13.25
C VAL A 190 2.24 5.15 -11.99
N CYS A 191 1.79 3.88 -11.83
CA CYS A 191 0.88 3.52 -10.71
C CYS A 191 1.13 2.27 -9.84
N PHE A 192 0.62 2.40 -8.60
CA PHE A 192 0.56 1.49 -7.44
C PHE A 192 -0.52 0.42 -7.54
#